data_AF-A0A842TDD4-F1
#
_entry.id   AF-A0A842TDD4-F1
#
_cell.length_a   1.000
_cell.length_b   1.000
_cell.length_c   1.000
_cell.angle_alpha   90.00
_cell.angle_beta   90.00
_cell.angle_gamma   90.00
#
_symmetry.space_group_name_H-M   'P 1'
#
loop_
_entity.id
_entity.type
_entity.pdbx_description
1 polymer ?
#
loop_
_entity_poly.entity_id
_entity_poly.type
_entity_poly.pdbx_seq_one_letter_code
_entity_poly.pdbx_strand_id
1 'polypeptide(L)'
;MTKLSTRKKQRKKRHILATAIFVIFFLGINIGFLLYQTLHPSEFFLFVNDVDRLPNGNTAVRVGNFLTTIKIATGQERSNCYSAIVEVNSNGDIVWQYTPKDPSSVHVDHEIKKRVFKGSVGYFFTDCLADKIRFVNKETKEITWEYWLGDINWSEVNSSWGESHYYNTPDIIDWSHLNDFNFHNYSNWESMLVSIRDFNLIIEVNFTRAQNRSKAQASDIIWYYGGDGILACQHNPEYLPNGNILIVDSDHLRIIEVNKSTKNIEREWTSEIMTWPRDCDLMPDGELFLVTDADEVFILNKSSGNIELRIPFGGYEADYIEDTNTILVGGDTVGKFKEFNADSGKELYQWGGGIQEVLTINLIIIIFYELYWFTFVSITSKTNNRRNRFWKWLKMIILLTLIAGELFLIFQFKTIHDMVFVQAIC
;
A
#
# COMPACT_ATOMS: atom_id res chain seq x y z
N MET A 1 -40.82 -8.91 -53.40
CA MET A 1 -40.17 -9.52 -52.21
C MET A 1 -38.64 -9.35 -52.13
N THR A 2 -37.95 -8.95 -53.20
CA THR A 2 -36.46 -8.94 -53.32
C THR A 2 -35.73 -7.79 -52.62
N LYS A 3 -36.24 -6.54 -52.61
CA LYS A 3 -35.62 -5.38 -51.91
C LYS A 3 -35.64 -5.50 -50.37
N LEU A 4 -36.64 -6.17 -49.81
CA LEU A 4 -36.82 -6.32 -48.36
C LEU A 4 -35.89 -7.40 -47.77
N SER A 5 -35.56 -8.43 -48.56
CA SER A 5 -34.61 -9.48 -48.16
C SER A 5 -33.16 -8.98 -48.25
N THR A 6 -32.81 -8.17 -49.25
CA THR A 6 -31.49 -7.52 -49.38
C THR A 6 -31.21 -6.55 -48.24
N ARG A 7 -32.15 -5.66 -47.88
CA ARG A 7 -32.00 -4.77 -46.70
C ARG A 7 -31.82 -5.52 -45.38
N LYS A 8 -32.52 -6.65 -45.18
CA LYS A 8 -32.34 -7.54 -44.01
C LYS A 8 -30.94 -8.16 -43.98
N LYS A 9 -30.49 -8.70 -45.12
CA LYS A 9 -29.15 -9.31 -45.27
C LYS A 9 -28.04 -8.28 -45.04
N GLN A 10 -28.24 -7.05 -45.51
CA GLN A 10 -27.31 -5.93 -45.32
C GLN A 10 -27.25 -5.45 -43.86
N ARG A 11 -28.40 -5.36 -43.16
CA ARG A 11 -28.43 -5.07 -41.71
C ARG A 11 -27.73 -6.16 -40.88
N LYS A 12 -27.98 -7.44 -41.18
CA LYS A 12 -27.31 -8.56 -40.51
C LYS A 12 -25.79 -8.52 -40.74
N LYS A 13 -25.34 -8.24 -41.97
CA LYS A 13 -23.91 -8.04 -42.28
C LYS A 13 -23.30 -6.87 -41.50
N ARG A 14 -23.99 -5.73 -41.42
CA ARG A 14 -23.51 -4.56 -40.64
C ARG A 14 -23.36 -4.87 -39.15
N HIS A 15 -24.27 -5.64 -38.57
CA HIS A 15 -24.17 -6.06 -37.17
C HIS A 15 -23.05 -7.05 -36.92
N ILE A 16 -22.92 -8.08 -37.77
CA ILE A 16 -21.80 -9.03 -37.67
C ILE A 16 -20.47 -8.26 -37.77
N LEU A 17 -20.37 -7.30 -38.69
CA LEU A 17 -19.19 -6.46 -38.83
C LEU A 17 -18.95 -5.60 -37.59
N ALA A 18 -19.98 -4.94 -37.05
CA ALA A 18 -19.85 -4.11 -35.85
C ALA A 18 -19.49 -4.93 -34.60
N THR A 19 -20.08 -6.10 -34.42
CA THR A 19 -19.70 -7.04 -33.35
C THR A 19 -18.27 -7.54 -33.54
N ALA A 20 -17.85 -7.88 -34.76
CA ALA A 20 -16.46 -8.27 -35.02
C ALA A 20 -15.48 -7.13 -34.72
N ILE A 21 -15.80 -5.89 -35.12
CA ILE A 21 -15.01 -4.69 -34.80
C ILE A 21 -14.92 -4.49 -33.28
N PHE A 22 -16.04 -4.58 -32.56
CA PHE A 22 -16.06 -4.48 -31.10
C PHE A 22 -15.16 -5.55 -30.46
N VAL A 23 -15.33 -6.82 -30.84
CA VAL A 23 -14.53 -7.92 -30.27
C VAL A 23 -13.05 -7.72 -30.57
N ILE A 24 -12.67 -7.35 -31.79
CA ILE A 24 -11.28 -7.08 -32.16
C ILE A 24 -10.71 -5.90 -31.36
N PHE A 25 -11.47 -4.81 -31.23
CA PHE A 25 -11.04 -3.63 -30.50
C PHE A 25 -10.92 -3.90 -28.99
N PHE A 26 -11.91 -4.56 -28.40
CA PHE A 26 -11.94 -4.94 -26.99
C PHE A 26 -10.79 -5.91 -26.66
N LEU A 27 -10.61 -6.96 -27.45
CA LEU A 27 -9.47 -7.87 -27.28
C LEU A 27 -8.14 -7.17 -27.52
N GLY A 28 -8.05 -6.30 -28.53
CA GLY A 28 -6.83 -5.54 -28.83
C GLY A 28 -6.42 -4.62 -27.68
N ILE A 29 -7.36 -3.91 -27.07
CA ILE A 29 -7.13 -3.09 -25.87
C ILE A 29 -6.65 -3.97 -24.72
N ASN A 30 -7.36 -5.07 -24.43
CA ASN A 30 -7.03 -5.90 -23.26
C ASN A 30 -5.72 -6.66 -23.43
N ILE A 31 -5.40 -7.14 -24.63
CA ILE A 31 -4.10 -7.76 -24.93
C ILE A 31 -2.99 -6.71 -24.87
N GLY A 32 -3.20 -5.54 -25.46
CA GLY A 32 -2.24 -4.43 -25.41
C GLY A 32 -1.98 -3.98 -23.98
N PHE A 33 -3.04 -3.88 -23.16
CA PHE A 33 -2.95 -3.59 -21.74
C PHE A 33 -2.17 -4.65 -20.98
N LEU A 34 -2.51 -5.94 -21.16
CA LEU A 34 -1.82 -7.04 -20.49
C LEU A 34 -0.34 -7.10 -20.85
N LEU A 35 -0.01 -6.87 -22.13
CA LEU A 35 1.38 -6.78 -22.60
C LEU A 35 2.10 -5.60 -21.96
N TYR A 36 1.47 -4.43 -21.94
CA TYR A 36 2.05 -3.23 -21.34
C TYR A 36 2.27 -3.42 -19.83
N GLN A 37 1.29 -3.96 -19.10
CA GLN A 37 1.41 -4.30 -17.68
C GLN A 37 2.53 -5.31 -17.41
N THR A 38 2.70 -6.30 -18.28
CA THR A 38 3.76 -7.31 -18.13
C THR A 38 5.15 -6.69 -18.32
N LEU A 39 5.27 -5.72 -19.22
CA LEU A 39 6.52 -5.02 -19.52
C LEU A 39 6.83 -3.88 -18.54
N HIS A 40 5.79 -3.29 -17.96
CA HIS A 40 5.83 -2.13 -17.07
C HIS A 40 5.07 -2.41 -15.75
N PRO A 41 5.40 -3.48 -15.00
CA PRO A 41 4.66 -3.85 -13.79
C PRO A 41 4.74 -2.75 -12.73
N SER A 42 5.82 -1.97 -12.76
CA SER A 42 6.04 -0.77 -11.98
C SER A 42 5.24 0.45 -12.45
N GLU A 43 4.22 0.31 -13.29
CA GLU A 43 3.35 1.42 -13.66
C GLU A 43 1.86 1.10 -13.37
N PHE A 44 1.57 -0.12 -12.90
CA PHE A 44 0.22 -0.61 -12.61
C PHE A 44 0.13 -1.06 -11.16
N PHE A 45 0.15 -0.09 -10.27
CA PHE A 45 0.18 -0.35 -8.85
C PHE A 45 -1.20 -0.47 -8.26
N LEU A 46 -1.26 -1.26 -7.21
CA LEU A 46 -2.40 -1.34 -6.28
C LEU A 46 -2.00 -1.12 -4.84
N PHE A 47 -0.69 -1.10 -4.57
CA PHE A 47 -0.17 -1.08 -3.23
C PHE A 47 1.02 -0.14 -3.15
N VAL A 48 0.88 0.96 -2.40
CA VAL A 48 1.92 1.95 -2.11
C VAL A 48 1.93 2.19 -0.60
N ASN A 49 2.91 1.63 0.10
CA ASN A 49 2.95 1.70 1.56
C ASN A 49 3.78 2.86 2.07
N ASP A 50 4.88 3.13 1.37
CA ASP A 50 5.88 4.08 1.82
C ASP A 50 6.30 4.98 0.64
N VAL A 51 6.50 6.26 0.93
CA VAL A 51 6.69 7.38 0.02
C VAL A 51 7.64 8.46 0.55
N ASP A 52 8.95 8.29 0.40
CA ASP A 52 9.91 9.37 0.72
C ASP A 52 10.05 10.42 -0.39
N ARG A 53 9.98 11.72 -0.06
CA ARG A 53 10.50 12.79 -0.95
C ARG A 53 12.03 12.89 -0.83
N LEU A 54 12.72 12.75 -1.95
CA LEU A 54 14.19 12.84 -2.01
C LEU A 54 14.68 14.28 -2.22
N PRO A 55 15.90 14.63 -1.74
CA PRO A 55 16.47 15.97 -1.90
C PRO A 55 16.64 16.46 -3.35
N ASN A 56 16.66 15.54 -4.33
CA ASN A 56 16.73 15.88 -5.75
C ASN A 56 15.35 16.11 -6.38
N GLY A 57 14.27 16.11 -5.59
CA GLY A 57 12.89 16.27 -6.02
C GLY A 57 12.21 14.98 -6.49
N ASN A 58 12.93 13.87 -6.64
CA ASN A 58 12.30 12.58 -6.92
C ASN A 58 11.52 12.07 -5.70
N THR A 59 10.56 11.18 -5.92
CA THR A 59 9.90 10.42 -4.86
C THR A 59 10.40 8.98 -4.90
N ALA A 60 10.90 8.46 -3.78
CA ALA A 60 11.10 7.02 -3.62
C ALA A 60 9.78 6.39 -3.17
N VAL A 61 9.44 5.24 -3.73
CA VAL A 61 8.15 4.61 -3.46
C VAL A 61 8.35 3.12 -3.32
N ARG A 62 7.79 2.54 -2.26
CA ARG A 62 7.60 1.10 -2.18
C ARG A 62 6.33 0.74 -2.91
N VAL A 63 6.42 -0.24 -3.82
CA VAL A 63 5.31 -0.61 -4.68
C VAL A 63 5.07 -2.11 -4.75
N GLY A 64 3.79 -2.51 -4.82
CA GLY A 64 3.35 -3.89 -4.97
C GLY A 64 2.26 -4.06 -6.03
N ASN A 65 2.08 -5.30 -6.51
CA ASN A 65 1.02 -5.64 -7.48
C ASN A 65 -0.28 -6.13 -6.82
N PHE A 66 -1.34 -6.25 -7.62
CA PHE A 66 -2.65 -6.75 -7.17
C PHE A 66 -2.60 -8.13 -6.49
N LEU A 67 -1.77 -9.04 -7.00
CA LEU A 67 -1.66 -10.39 -6.47
C LEU A 67 -1.16 -10.35 -5.02
N THR A 68 -0.28 -9.41 -4.70
CA THR A 68 0.17 -9.16 -3.32
C THR A 68 -1.03 -8.90 -2.43
N THR A 69 -1.91 -7.96 -2.83
CA THR A 69 -3.12 -7.61 -2.08
C THR A 69 -4.05 -8.82 -1.90
N ILE A 70 -4.28 -9.63 -2.94
CA ILE A 70 -5.09 -10.86 -2.85
C ILE A 70 -4.47 -11.87 -1.87
N LYS A 71 -3.17 -12.08 -1.97
CA LYS A 71 -2.50 -13.06 -1.12
C LYS A 71 -2.56 -12.67 0.35
N ILE A 72 -2.27 -11.40 0.66
CA ILE A 72 -2.43 -10.87 2.01
C ILE A 72 -3.87 -11.07 2.47
N ALA A 73 -4.84 -10.65 1.67
CA ALA A 73 -6.26 -10.77 2.04
C ALA A 73 -6.80 -12.22 2.12
N THR A 74 -6.02 -13.21 1.70
CA THR A 74 -6.39 -14.62 1.80
C THR A 74 -5.50 -15.39 2.78
N GLY A 75 -4.66 -14.68 3.55
CA GLY A 75 -3.70 -15.29 4.48
C GLY A 75 -2.66 -16.17 3.78
N GLN A 76 -2.41 -15.94 2.49
CA GLN A 76 -1.41 -16.67 1.73
C GLN A 76 -0.05 -15.97 1.81
N GLU A 77 1.02 -16.77 1.85
CA GLU A 77 2.38 -16.26 1.76
C GLU A 77 2.60 -15.41 0.51
N ARG A 78 3.35 -14.32 0.66
CA ARG A 78 3.59 -13.35 -0.42
C ARG A 78 4.66 -13.84 -1.42
N SER A 79 4.99 -15.13 -1.43
CA SER A 79 5.96 -15.72 -2.34
C SER A 79 5.55 -15.51 -3.80
N ASN A 80 6.51 -15.19 -4.67
CA ASN A 80 6.30 -14.93 -6.09
C ASN A 80 5.40 -13.70 -6.39
N CYS A 81 5.10 -12.87 -5.39
CA CYS A 81 4.44 -11.60 -5.62
C CYS A 81 5.44 -10.55 -6.11
N TYR A 82 4.95 -9.61 -6.93
CA TYR A 82 5.79 -8.51 -7.40
C TYR A 82 5.85 -7.43 -6.31
N SER A 83 7.07 -7.06 -5.95
CA SER A 83 7.37 -5.87 -5.16
C SER A 83 8.59 -5.17 -5.73
N ALA A 84 8.67 -3.86 -5.51
CA ALA A 84 9.80 -3.06 -5.94
C ALA A 84 9.97 -1.81 -5.09
N ILE A 85 11.16 -1.22 -5.21
CA ILE A 85 11.44 0.16 -4.83
C ILE A 85 11.61 0.92 -6.14
N VAL A 86 10.92 2.04 -6.33
CA VAL A 86 11.04 2.88 -7.52
C VAL A 86 11.37 4.32 -7.11
N GLU A 87 12.20 5.00 -7.89
CA GLU A 87 12.33 6.45 -7.83
C GLU A 87 11.59 7.07 -9.02
N VAL A 88 10.69 8.00 -8.74
CA VAL A 88 9.84 8.68 -9.71
C VAL A 88 10.21 10.16 -9.74
N ASN A 89 10.40 10.73 -10.93
CA ASN A 89 10.65 12.17 -11.07
C ASN A 89 9.34 12.98 -11.03
N SER A 90 9.43 14.31 -11.05
CA SER A 90 8.25 15.20 -11.03
C SER A 90 7.33 15.06 -12.26
N ASN A 91 7.82 14.50 -13.37
CA ASN A 91 7.01 14.24 -14.57
C ASN A 91 6.25 12.91 -14.47
N GLY A 92 6.52 12.10 -13.44
CA GLY A 92 5.96 10.77 -13.27
C GLY A 92 6.77 9.66 -13.96
N ASP A 93 7.97 9.95 -14.48
CA ASP A 93 8.82 8.92 -15.07
C ASP A 93 9.58 8.16 -13.98
N ILE A 94 9.66 6.84 -14.12
CA ILE A 94 10.51 6.00 -13.27
C ILE A 94 11.95 6.16 -13.73
N VAL A 95 12.77 6.78 -12.88
CA VAL A 95 14.19 7.06 -13.18
C VAL A 95 15.13 6.05 -12.53
N TRP A 96 14.65 5.26 -11.58
CA TRP A 96 15.36 4.13 -11.02
C TRP A 96 14.37 3.09 -10.46
N GLN A 97 14.76 1.82 -10.47
CA GLN A 97 13.96 0.73 -9.93
C GLN A 97 14.83 -0.42 -9.42
N TYR A 98 14.46 -0.98 -8.28
CA TYR A 98 14.89 -2.29 -7.81
C TYR A 98 13.69 -3.23 -7.70
N THR A 99 13.84 -4.43 -8.26
CA THR A 99 12.90 -5.54 -8.10
C THR A 99 13.70 -6.74 -7.62
N PRO A 100 13.24 -7.48 -6.60
CA PRO A 100 13.93 -8.68 -6.16
C PRO A 100 14.14 -9.67 -7.30
N LYS A 101 15.36 -10.22 -7.40
CA LYS A 101 15.71 -11.22 -8.43
C LYS A 101 15.03 -12.56 -8.19
N ASP A 102 14.81 -12.88 -6.92
CA ASP A 102 14.11 -14.08 -6.47
C ASP A 102 12.89 -13.67 -5.63
N PRO A 103 11.73 -13.42 -6.28
CA PRO A 103 10.51 -13.04 -5.58
C PRO A 103 9.92 -14.19 -4.74
N SER A 104 10.49 -15.40 -4.79
CA SER A 104 10.07 -16.50 -3.93
C SER A 104 10.66 -16.42 -2.52
N SER A 105 11.72 -15.62 -2.30
CA SER A 105 12.45 -15.54 -1.03
C SER A 105 12.75 -14.11 -0.55
N VAL A 106 12.38 -13.10 -1.34
CA VAL A 106 12.58 -11.69 -1.01
C VAL A 106 11.35 -10.90 -1.42
N HIS A 107 10.82 -10.12 -0.48
CA HIS A 107 9.75 -9.17 -0.72
C HIS A 107 10.16 -7.81 -0.15
N VAL A 108 9.96 -6.72 -0.89
CA VAL A 108 10.06 -5.36 -0.32
C VAL A 108 8.71 -5.00 0.27
N ASP A 109 8.59 -4.81 1.58
CA ASP A 109 7.32 -4.62 2.27
C ASP A 109 7.10 -3.20 2.81
N HIS A 110 6.84 -3.02 4.09
CA HIS A 110 6.13 -1.85 4.61
C HIS A 110 6.93 -0.56 4.64
N GLU A 111 8.26 -0.64 4.66
CA GLU A 111 9.15 0.49 4.97
C GLU A 111 10.44 0.40 4.13
N ILE A 112 10.90 1.54 3.62
CA ILE A 112 12.06 1.78 2.77
C ILE A 112 12.78 3.06 3.23
N LYS A 113 14.09 2.98 3.51
CA LYS A 113 14.87 4.20 3.84
C LYS A 113 16.10 4.34 2.98
N LYS A 114 16.16 5.41 2.20
CA LYS A 114 17.32 5.71 1.35
C LYS A 114 18.50 6.19 2.17
N ARG A 115 19.68 5.60 1.96
CA ARG A 115 20.88 5.99 2.72
C ARG A 115 22.20 5.72 2.01
N VAL A 116 23.26 6.40 2.46
CA VAL A 116 24.64 5.97 2.26
C VAL A 116 25.00 4.97 3.35
N PHE A 117 25.35 3.75 2.97
CA PHE A 117 25.75 2.69 3.88
C PHE A 117 26.98 1.95 3.35
N LYS A 118 27.99 1.80 4.20
CA LYS A 118 29.28 1.15 3.85
C LYS A 118 29.88 1.64 2.52
N GLY A 119 29.82 2.96 2.29
CA GLY A 119 30.36 3.62 1.10
C GLY A 119 29.51 3.52 -0.16
N SER A 120 28.29 2.97 -0.08
CA SER A 120 27.36 2.85 -1.21
C SER A 120 26.04 3.55 -0.92
N VAL A 121 25.45 4.18 -1.93
CA VAL A 121 24.05 4.66 -1.84
C VAL A 121 23.11 3.49 -2.11
N GLY A 122 22.04 3.38 -1.34
CA GLY A 122 21.07 2.31 -1.46
C GLY A 122 19.82 2.54 -0.62
N TYR A 123 19.07 1.46 -0.41
CA TYR A 123 17.84 1.46 0.37
C TYR A 123 17.90 0.37 1.42
N PHE A 124 17.60 0.72 2.66
CA PHE A 124 17.12 -0.24 3.64
C PHE A 124 15.65 -0.55 3.35
N PHE A 125 15.21 -1.77 3.63
CA PHE A 125 13.79 -2.13 3.53
C PHE A 125 13.42 -3.29 4.44
N THR A 126 12.15 -3.37 4.83
CA THR A 126 11.56 -4.54 5.51
C THR A 126 11.19 -5.63 4.50
N ASP A 127 11.47 -6.88 4.85
CA ASP A 127 11.13 -8.08 4.09
C ASP A 127 10.34 -9.02 5.00
N CYS A 128 9.02 -8.90 4.97
CA CYS A 128 8.10 -9.70 5.77
C CYS A 128 8.15 -11.18 5.38
N LEU A 129 8.39 -11.47 4.10
CA LEU A 129 8.45 -12.86 3.63
C LEU A 129 9.60 -13.65 4.29
N ALA A 130 10.70 -12.97 4.62
CA ALA A 130 11.87 -13.59 5.24
C ALA A 130 12.14 -13.14 6.69
N ASP A 131 11.34 -12.22 7.22
CA ASP A 131 11.49 -11.61 8.55
C ASP A 131 12.87 -10.94 8.73
N LYS A 132 13.25 -10.15 7.72
CA LYS A 132 14.55 -9.46 7.65
C LYS A 132 14.41 -7.96 7.41
N ILE A 133 15.38 -7.20 7.91
CA ILE A 133 15.72 -5.89 7.36
C ILE A 133 16.90 -6.09 6.40
N ARG A 134 16.83 -5.54 5.20
CA ARG A 134 17.88 -5.70 4.19
C ARG A 134 18.35 -4.36 3.65
N PHE A 135 19.56 -4.33 3.10
CA PHE A 135 20.06 -3.18 2.34
C PHE A 135 20.41 -3.58 0.91
N VAL A 136 19.78 -2.91 -0.06
CA VAL A 136 20.10 -3.04 -1.48
C VAL A 136 20.93 -1.86 -1.97
N ASN A 137 22.03 -2.16 -2.64
CA ASN A 137 22.88 -1.15 -3.27
C ASN A 137 22.20 -0.61 -4.54
N LYS A 138 22.12 0.72 -4.67
CA LYS A 138 21.40 1.39 -5.77
C LYS A 138 22.03 1.14 -7.15
N GLU A 139 23.35 1.10 -7.23
CA GLU A 139 24.10 0.98 -8.48
C GLU A 139 24.09 -0.46 -9.00
N THR A 140 24.41 -1.42 -8.13
CA THR A 140 24.55 -2.84 -8.48
C THR A 140 23.23 -3.60 -8.43
N LYS A 141 22.24 -3.08 -7.69
CA LYS A 141 20.96 -3.76 -7.39
C LYS A 141 21.14 -5.10 -6.67
N GLU A 142 22.24 -5.25 -5.94
CA GLU A 142 22.50 -6.41 -5.08
C GLU A 142 22.15 -6.09 -3.63
N ILE A 143 21.58 -7.07 -2.93
CA ILE A 143 21.49 -7.04 -1.46
C ILE A 143 22.90 -7.26 -0.91
N THR A 144 23.36 -6.34 -0.07
CA THR A 144 24.73 -6.36 0.47
C THR A 144 24.79 -6.43 1.99
N TRP A 145 23.64 -6.37 2.65
CA TRP A 145 23.52 -6.56 4.10
C TRP A 145 22.11 -7.00 4.47
N GLU A 146 22.01 -7.78 5.54
CA GLU A 146 20.77 -8.32 6.08
C GLU A 146 20.85 -8.40 7.61
N TYR A 147 19.71 -8.25 8.27
CA TYR A 147 19.52 -8.49 9.69
C TYR A 147 18.29 -9.36 9.87
N TRP A 148 18.50 -10.62 10.24
CA TRP A 148 17.45 -11.62 10.36
C TRP A 148 17.06 -11.82 11.82
N LEU A 149 15.78 -11.61 12.13
CA LEU A 149 15.29 -11.77 13.50
C LEU A 149 15.40 -13.23 13.99
N GLY A 150 15.37 -14.21 13.08
CA GLY A 150 15.49 -15.63 13.42
C GLY A 150 16.86 -16.07 13.95
N ASP A 151 17.90 -15.22 13.82
CA ASP A 151 19.19 -15.48 14.47
C ASP A 151 19.22 -15.09 15.97
N ILE A 152 18.20 -14.36 16.46
CA ILE A 152 18.16 -13.82 17.82
C ILE A 152 17.63 -14.87 18.80
N ASN A 153 18.40 -15.15 19.86
CA ASN A 153 17.91 -15.89 21.02
C ASN A 153 17.18 -14.93 21.97
N TRP A 154 15.85 -14.87 21.90
CA TRP A 154 15.04 -13.95 22.70
C TRP A 154 15.07 -14.23 24.20
N SER A 155 15.42 -15.46 24.61
CA SER A 155 15.64 -15.78 26.03
C SER A 155 16.80 -15.01 26.64
N GLU A 156 17.79 -14.63 25.83
CA GLU A 156 18.93 -13.81 26.26
C GLU A 156 18.59 -12.32 26.35
N VAL A 157 17.57 -11.87 25.62
CA VAL A 157 17.07 -10.49 25.69
C VAL A 157 16.26 -10.30 26.97
N ASN A 158 15.39 -11.26 27.29
CA ASN A 158 14.64 -11.30 28.52
C ASN A 158 14.36 -12.76 28.93
N SER A 159 14.80 -13.15 30.12
CA SER A 159 14.66 -14.53 30.61
C SER A 159 13.22 -15.00 30.77
N SER A 160 12.22 -14.11 30.76
CA SER A 160 10.81 -14.50 30.73
C SER A 160 10.37 -15.05 29.37
N TRP A 161 11.06 -14.69 28.28
CA TRP A 161 10.82 -15.20 26.93
C TRP A 161 11.64 -16.46 26.68
N GLY A 162 11.38 -17.49 27.49
CA GLY A 162 12.11 -18.75 27.45
C GLY A 162 12.08 -19.46 26.08
N GLU A 163 12.74 -20.61 25.99
CA GLU A 163 12.93 -21.33 24.73
C GLU A 163 11.63 -21.67 23.98
N SER A 164 10.52 -21.87 24.70
CA SER A 164 9.20 -22.15 24.12
C SER A 164 8.36 -20.93 23.81
N HIS A 165 8.87 -19.71 24.06
CA HIS A 165 8.18 -18.48 23.71
C HIS A 165 8.10 -18.37 22.19
N TYR A 166 6.97 -17.90 21.64
CA TYR A 166 6.75 -17.87 20.19
C TYR A 166 7.81 -17.03 19.44
N TYR A 167 8.43 -16.07 20.13
CA TYR A 167 9.60 -15.34 19.61
C TYR A 167 10.77 -16.26 19.20
N ASN A 168 11.01 -17.34 19.95
CA ASN A 168 12.08 -18.32 19.70
C ASN A 168 11.61 -19.50 18.83
N THR A 169 10.31 -19.70 18.69
CA THR A 169 9.73 -20.85 17.96
C THR A 169 8.62 -20.42 17.00
N PRO A 170 8.91 -19.55 16.03
CA PRO A 170 7.93 -19.21 15.00
C PRO A 170 7.61 -20.44 14.15
N ASP A 171 6.32 -20.67 13.88
CA ASP A 171 5.82 -21.82 13.11
C ASP A 171 5.04 -21.43 11.84
N ILE A 172 4.99 -20.12 11.55
CA ILE A 172 4.36 -19.54 10.36
C ILE A 172 5.38 -18.71 9.55
N ILE A 173 5.03 -18.39 8.32
CA ILE A 173 5.75 -17.42 7.48
C ILE A 173 5.25 -16.03 7.84
N ASP A 174 6.09 -15.00 7.69
CA ASP A 174 5.74 -13.63 8.11
C ASP A 174 5.41 -13.60 9.62
N TRP A 175 6.19 -14.35 10.41
CA TRP A 175 5.93 -14.56 11.84
C TRP A 175 6.26 -13.34 12.69
N SER A 176 7.07 -12.43 12.16
CA SER A 176 7.44 -11.19 12.84
C SER A 176 6.57 -10.02 12.39
N HIS A 177 6.12 -10.07 11.13
CA HIS A 177 5.50 -8.96 10.43
C HIS A 177 6.22 -7.63 10.67
N LEU A 178 7.52 -7.63 10.36
CA LEU A 178 8.37 -6.43 10.38
C LEU A 178 7.74 -5.33 9.53
N ASN A 179 7.15 -4.35 10.18
CA ASN A 179 6.42 -3.28 9.51
C ASN A 179 7.19 -1.96 9.47
N ASP A 180 8.16 -1.75 10.37
CA ASP A 180 8.79 -0.44 10.49
C ASP A 180 10.20 -0.51 11.09
N PHE A 181 11.06 0.42 10.69
CA PHE A 181 12.31 0.71 11.38
C PHE A 181 12.74 2.17 11.19
N ASN A 182 13.28 2.78 12.24
CA ASN A 182 13.78 4.15 12.17
C ASN A 182 15.20 4.26 12.75
N PHE A 183 16.08 5.00 12.08
CA PHE A 183 17.47 5.18 12.51
C PHE A 183 17.61 6.34 13.47
N HIS A 184 18.44 6.17 14.50
CA HIS A 184 18.74 7.25 15.43
C HIS A 184 20.24 7.40 15.65
N ASN A 185 20.75 8.60 15.35
CA ASN A 185 22.15 8.93 15.48
C ASN A 185 22.45 9.45 16.89
N TYR A 186 23.19 8.66 17.68
CA TYR A 186 23.88 9.16 18.85
C TYR A 186 25.20 9.82 18.43
N SER A 187 25.89 10.42 19.40
CA SER A 187 27.12 11.19 19.16
C SER A 187 28.24 10.40 18.48
N ASN A 188 28.39 9.10 18.79
CA ASN A 188 29.49 8.27 18.29
C ASN A 188 29.07 6.88 17.78
N TRP A 189 27.78 6.60 17.75
CA TRP A 189 27.20 5.37 17.24
C TRP A 189 25.75 5.62 16.85
N GLU A 190 25.15 4.64 16.20
CA GLU A 190 23.79 4.71 15.69
C GLU A 190 22.99 3.51 16.14
N SER A 191 21.73 3.76 16.49
CA SER A 191 20.73 2.73 16.72
C SER A 191 19.69 2.67 15.60
N MET A 192 18.89 1.63 15.65
CA MET A 192 17.72 1.43 14.81
C MET A 192 16.58 0.97 15.72
N LEU A 193 15.52 1.75 15.83
CA LEU A 193 14.24 1.28 16.35
C LEU A 193 13.62 0.35 15.32
N VAL A 194 13.02 -0.74 15.76
CA VAL A 194 12.39 -1.73 14.90
C VAL A 194 11.06 -2.11 15.51
N SER A 195 10.00 -2.04 14.71
CA SER A 195 8.69 -2.56 15.07
C SER A 195 8.52 -3.98 14.57
N ILE A 196 8.26 -4.88 15.50
CA ILE A 196 7.96 -6.29 15.24
C ILE A 196 6.48 -6.47 15.58
N ARG A 197 5.62 -6.26 14.57
CA ARG A 197 4.19 -6.08 14.76
C ARG A 197 3.54 -7.29 15.44
N ASP A 198 3.81 -8.49 14.93
CA ASP A 198 3.19 -9.72 15.42
C ASP A 198 3.77 -10.15 16.78
N PHE A 199 4.84 -9.51 17.24
CA PHE A 199 5.38 -9.69 18.58
C PHE A 199 4.83 -8.68 19.58
N ASN A 200 4.04 -7.72 19.11
CA ASN A 200 3.61 -6.56 19.87
C ASN A 200 4.81 -5.80 20.49
N LEU A 201 5.96 -5.80 19.82
CA LEU A 201 7.25 -5.42 20.41
C LEU A 201 8.01 -4.40 19.56
N ILE A 202 8.44 -3.33 20.21
CA ILE A 202 9.49 -2.44 19.71
C ILE A 202 10.83 -2.83 20.34
N ILE A 203 11.87 -2.95 19.52
CA ILE A 203 13.25 -3.09 19.98
C ILE A 203 14.11 -1.92 19.51
N GLU A 204 15.10 -1.55 20.30
CA GLU A 204 16.20 -0.72 19.84
C GLU A 204 17.44 -1.60 19.64
N VAL A 205 17.94 -1.60 18.41
CA VAL A 205 19.15 -2.31 18.00
C VAL A 205 20.32 -1.34 18.00
N ASN A 206 21.45 -1.70 18.59
CA ASN A 206 22.71 -1.00 18.34
C ASN A 206 23.17 -1.33 16.91
N PHE A 207 22.72 -0.50 15.96
CA PHE A 207 22.97 -0.69 14.54
C PHE A 207 24.46 -0.66 14.21
N THR A 208 25.24 0.19 14.88
CA THR A 208 26.70 0.25 14.68
C THR A 208 27.41 -1.06 14.95
N ARG A 209 26.96 -1.82 15.96
CA ARG A 209 27.47 -3.16 16.23
C ARG A 209 26.88 -4.18 15.25
N ALA A 210 25.56 -4.18 15.09
CA ALA A 210 24.83 -5.15 14.27
C ALA A 210 25.32 -5.14 12.81
N GLN A 211 25.60 -3.96 12.24
CA GLN A 211 26.04 -3.83 10.85
C GLN A 211 27.38 -4.54 10.57
N ASN A 212 28.18 -4.83 11.60
CA ASN A 212 29.49 -5.47 11.48
C ASN A 212 29.47 -6.98 11.80
N ARG A 213 28.28 -7.56 11.99
CA ARG A 213 28.09 -8.99 12.28
C ARG A 213 27.60 -9.75 11.05
N SER A 214 27.84 -11.06 11.05
CA SER A 214 27.32 -11.97 10.03
C SER A 214 25.93 -12.52 10.36
N LYS A 215 25.50 -12.37 11.62
CA LYS A 215 24.21 -12.82 12.17
C LYS A 215 23.75 -11.83 13.23
N ALA A 216 22.44 -11.61 13.33
CA ALA A 216 21.87 -10.86 14.44
C ALA A 216 22.12 -11.60 15.76
N GLN A 217 22.17 -10.89 16.89
CA GLN A 217 22.29 -11.53 18.20
C GLN A 217 21.46 -10.79 19.23
N ALA A 218 21.05 -11.48 20.30
CA ALA A 218 20.36 -10.87 21.43
C ALA A 218 21.12 -9.67 22.01
N SER A 219 22.45 -9.77 22.07
CA SER A 219 23.28 -8.67 22.55
C SER A 219 23.11 -7.39 21.74
N ASP A 220 22.71 -7.46 20.45
CA ASP A 220 22.44 -6.30 19.59
C ASP A 220 21.34 -5.40 20.11
N ILE A 221 20.36 -5.97 20.82
CA ILE A 221 19.23 -5.28 21.42
C ILE A 221 19.69 -4.60 22.71
N ILE A 222 19.48 -3.28 22.78
CA ILE A 222 19.90 -2.45 23.92
C ILE A 222 18.72 -1.89 24.71
N TRP A 223 17.52 -1.94 24.12
CA TRP A 223 16.28 -1.55 24.75
C TRP A 223 15.11 -2.26 24.05
N TYR A 224 13.98 -2.41 24.75
CA TYR A 224 12.74 -2.91 24.19
C TYR A 224 11.54 -2.39 24.98
N TYR A 225 10.38 -2.33 24.34
CA TYR A 225 9.10 -1.98 24.94
C TYR A 225 7.96 -2.67 24.20
N GLY A 226 6.93 -3.06 24.93
CA GLY A 226 5.82 -3.86 24.40
C GLY A 226 5.83 -5.29 24.92
N GLY A 227 5.20 -6.17 24.15
CA GLY A 227 4.73 -7.49 24.53
C GLY A 227 3.21 -7.51 24.66
N ASP A 228 2.65 -8.72 24.67
CA ASP A 228 1.20 -8.92 24.68
C ASP A 228 0.51 -8.19 25.83
N GLY A 229 -0.54 -7.42 25.50
CA GLY A 229 -1.32 -6.62 26.44
C GLY A 229 -0.71 -5.26 26.78
N ILE A 230 0.47 -4.91 26.27
CA ILE A 230 1.06 -3.57 26.37
C ILE A 230 0.84 -2.80 25.06
N LEU A 231 1.24 -3.42 23.95
CA LEU A 231 1.01 -2.95 22.59
C LEU A 231 0.16 -3.97 21.84
N ALA A 232 -0.49 -3.53 20.76
CA ALA A 232 -1.22 -4.40 19.85
C ALA A 232 -1.11 -3.86 18.41
N CYS A 233 -0.45 -4.65 17.55
CA CYS A 233 -0.22 -4.31 16.14
C CYS A 233 0.43 -2.92 15.92
N GLN A 234 1.41 -2.55 16.75
CA GLN A 234 2.04 -1.21 16.70
C GLN A 234 2.83 -0.93 15.41
N HIS A 235 3.04 0.36 15.13
CA HIS A 235 3.78 0.91 13.99
C HIS A 235 4.59 2.17 14.38
N ASN A 236 5.37 2.70 13.43
CA ASN A 236 6.19 3.92 13.47
C ASN A 236 6.78 4.28 14.85
N PRO A 237 7.76 3.49 15.34
CA PRO A 237 8.53 3.88 16.52
C PRO A 237 9.54 4.99 16.16
N GLU A 238 9.30 6.20 16.65
CA GLU A 238 10.16 7.37 16.37
C GLU A 238 10.78 7.95 17.65
N TYR A 239 12.00 8.48 17.56
CA TYR A 239 12.57 9.31 18.62
C TYR A 239 12.04 10.74 18.61
N LEU A 240 11.52 11.19 19.74
CA LEU A 240 11.20 12.59 19.96
C LEU A 240 12.45 13.40 20.37
N PRO A 241 12.47 14.73 20.18
CA PRO A 241 13.60 15.59 20.56
C PRO A 241 14.00 15.54 22.05
N ASN A 242 13.08 15.16 22.93
CA ASN A 242 13.33 14.99 24.36
C ASN A 242 13.93 13.62 24.72
N GLY A 243 14.13 12.73 23.75
CA GLY A 243 14.66 11.38 23.94
C GLY A 243 13.62 10.32 24.32
N ASN A 244 12.35 10.69 24.41
CA ASN A 244 11.25 9.73 24.49
C ASN A 244 10.98 9.09 23.13
N ILE A 245 10.21 8.00 23.14
CA ILE A 245 9.87 7.25 21.92
C ILE A 245 8.37 7.42 21.68
N LEU A 246 8.02 7.94 20.50
CA LEU A 246 6.67 7.95 19.98
C LEU A 246 6.36 6.58 19.39
N ILE A 247 5.16 6.05 19.65
CA ILE A 247 4.72 4.75 19.12
C ILE A 247 3.26 4.89 18.72
N VAL A 248 2.92 4.39 17.53
CA VAL A 248 1.54 4.24 17.09
C VAL A 248 1.05 2.85 17.48
N ASP A 249 0.08 2.76 18.38
CA ASP A 249 -0.43 1.50 18.94
C ASP A 249 -1.81 1.20 18.32
N SER A 250 -1.78 0.61 17.13
CA SER A 250 -2.88 0.60 16.16
C SER A 250 -4.16 -0.04 16.68
N ASP A 251 -4.10 -1.25 17.25
CA ASP A 251 -5.31 -1.94 17.71
C ASP A 251 -5.87 -1.36 19.02
N HIS A 252 -5.06 -0.58 19.74
CA HIS A 252 -5.51 0.22 20.88
C HIS A 252 -5.98 1.63 20.49
N LEU A 253 -5.96 1.97 19.19
CA LEU A 253 -6.46 3.23 18.63
C LEU A 253 -5.84 4.48 19.29
N ARG A 254 -4.53 4.42 19.53
CA ARG A 254 -3.81 5.49 20.24
C ARG A 254 -2.41 5.70 19.70
N ILE A 255 -1.89 6.89 19.98
CA ILE A 255 -0.48 7.24 19.86
C ILE A 255 0.05 7.47 21.27
N ILE A 256 1.23 6.94 21.60
CA ILE A 256 1.81 7.04 22.94
C ILE A 256 3.22 7.62 22.90
N GLU A 257 3.55 8.45 23.87
CA GLU A 257 4.92 8.89 24.17
C GLU A 257 5.42 8.10 25.36
N VAL A 258 6.43 7.25 25.13
CA VAL A 258 7.04 6.40 26.14
C VAL A 258 8.35 7.00 26.60
N ASN A 259 8.49 7.18 27.91
CA ASN A 259 9.77 7.53 28.49
C ASN A 259 10.73 6.35 28.39
N LYS A 260 11.82 6.55 27.65
CA LYS A 260 12.77 5.49 27.36
C LYS A 260 13.41 4.89 28.62
N SER A 261 13.67 5.71 29.64
CA SER A 261 14.36 5.28 30.86
C SER A 261 13.42 4.57 31.84
N THR A 262 12.22 5.10 32.05
CA THR A 262 11.25 4.55 33.01
C THR A 262 10.35 3.48 32.40
N LYS A 263 10.23 3.45 31.06
CA LYS A 263 9.25 2.67 30.29
C LYS A 263 7.80 2.99 30.65
N ASN A 264 7.54 4.18 31.19
CA ASN A 264 6.18 4.66 31.43
C ASN A 264 5.64 5.38 30.20
N ILE A 265 4.34 5.25 29.97
CA ILE A 265 3.60 6.13 29.06
C ILE A 265 3.50 7.48 29.75
N GLU A 266 4.15 8.51 29.19
CA GLU A 266 4.11 9.89 29.71
C GLU A 266 2.90 10.63 29.16
N ARG A 267 2.55 10.36 27.90
CA ARG A 267 1.38 10.91 27.22
C ARG A 267 0.76 9.88 26.28
N GLU A 268 -0.55 10.02 26.12
CA GLU A 268 -1.37 9.23 25.22
C GLU A 268 -2.29 10.20 24.47
N TRP A 269 -2.39 10.02 23.16
CA TRP A 269 -3.29 10.74 22.28
C TRP A 269 -4.27 9.77 21.64
N THR A 270 -5.55 10.09 21.74
CA THR A 270 -6.65 9.34 21.14
C THR A 270 -7.59 10.30 20.42
N SER A 271 -8.32 9.80 19.44
CA SER A 271 -9.34 10.56 18.73
C SER A 271 -10.45 9.64 18.24
N GLU A 272 -11.68 10.12 18.20
CA GLU A 272 -12.83 9.33 17.74
C GLU A 272 -12.75 8.97 16.25
N ILE A 273 -11.87 9.63 15.49
CA ILE A 273 -11.64 9.35 14.07
C ILE A 273 -10.54 8.32 13.83
N MET A 274 -9.75 7.94 14.85
CA MET A 274 -8.74 6.90 14.71
C MET A 274 -9.44 5.54 14.59
N THR A 275 -9.23 4.84 13.49
CA THR A 275 -9.80 3.50 13.25
C THR A 275 -8.71 2.44 13.18
N TRP A 276 -7.53 2.79 12.67
CA TRP A 276 -6.32 1.98 12.71
C TRP A 276 -5.12 2.87 12.35
N PRO A 277 -4.60 3.67 13.32
CA PRO A 277 -3.49 4.58 13.04
C PRO A 277 -2.25 3.74 12.75
N ARG A 278 -1.47 4.13 11.74
CA ARG A 278 -0.31 3.35 11.27
C ARG A 278 0.99 4.14 11.29
N ASP A 279 0.91 5.45 11.28
CA ASP A 279 2.10 6.27 11.20
C ASP A 279 1.81 7.63 11.85
N CYS A 280 2.80 8.20 12.53
CA CYS A 280 2.68 9.45 13.23
C CYS A 280 4.05 10.13 13.37
N ASP A 281 4.22 11.25 12.69
CA ASP A 281 5.45 12.04 12.75
C ASP A 281 5.26 13.37 13.47
N LEU A 282 6.30 13.77 14.22
CA LEU A 282 6.37 15.11 14.78
C LEU A 282 6.65 16.13 13.67
N MET A 283 5.71 17.05 13.45
CA MET A 283 5.92 18.14 12.50
C MET A 283 7.02 19.11 12.98
N PRO A 284 7.69 19.85 12.07
CA PRO A 284 8.84 20.69 12.39
C PRO A 284 8.60 21.77 13.46
N ASP A 285 7.35 22.19 13.69
CA ASP A 285 7.00 23.17 14.72
C ASP A 285 7.07 22.61 16.16
N GLY A 286 7.11 21.28 16.31
CA GLY A 286 7.16 20.58 17.59
C GLY A 286 5.82 20.48 18.32
N GLU A 287 4.74 21.06 17.80
CA GLU A 287 3.41 21.15 18.43
C GLU A 287 2.36 20.30 17.70
N LEU A 288 2.58 19.97 16.43
CA LEU A 288 1.66 19.19 15.63
C LEU A 288 2.22 17.79 15.31
N PHE A 289 1.31 16.83 15.22
CA PHE A 289 1.57 15.50 14.67
C PHE A 289 0.88 15.38 13.32
N LEU A 290 1.60 14.89 12.32
CA LEU A 290 0.99 14.35 11.10
C LEU A 290 0.69 12.88 11.37
N VAL A 291 -0.57 12.47 11.28
CA VAL A 291 -1.00 11.11 11.56
C VAL A 291 -1.59 10.49 10.31
N THR A 292 -1.08 9.31 9.97
CA THR A 292 -1.63 8.47 8.91
C THR A 292 -2.45 7.35 9.55
N ASP A 293 -3.76 7.40 9.31
CA ASP A 293 -4.70 6.36 9.68
C ASP A 293 -5.17 5.62 8.43
N ALA A 294 -5.70 4.41 8.61
CA ALA A 294 -6.12 3.58 7.51
C ALA A 294 -7.22 4.21 6.63
N ASP A 295 -8.08 5.04 7.20
CA ASP A 295 -9.18 5.68 6.46
C ASP A 295 -8.85 7.10 5.99
N GLU A 296 -8.01 7.83 6.74
CA GLU A 296 -7.67 9.23 6.47
C GLU A 296 -6.31 9.66 7.05
N VAL A 297 -5.76 10.74 6.51
CA VAL A 297 -4.59 11.43 7.09
C VAL A 297 -5.07 12.70 7.78
N PHE A 298 -4.52 13.02 8.94
CA PHE A 298 -4.92 14.22 9.69
C PHE A 298 -3.77 14.85 10.46
N ILE A 299 -3.92 16.14 10.77
CA ILE A 299 -2.99 16.87 11.63
C ILE A 299 -3.60 16.98 13.02
N LEU A 300 -2.89 16.49 14.03
CA LEU A 300 -3.29 16.49 15.43
C LEU A 300 -2.43 17.47 16.23
N ASN A 301 -3.06 18.37 16.97
CA ASN A 301 -2.37 19.26 17.89
C ASN A 301 -2.05 18.52 19.20
N LYS A 302 -0.75 18.38 19.51
CA LYS A 302 -0.25 17.59 20.66
C LYS A 302 -0.75 18.08 22.01
N SER A 303 -0.88 19.39 22.14
CA SER A 303 -1.19 20.04 23.42
C SER A 303 -2.69 20.07 23.70
N SER A 304 -3.51 20.26 22.66
CA SER A 304 -4.97 20.38 22.78
C SER A 304 -5.75 19.12 22.42
N GLY A 305 -5.16 18.19 21.66
CA GLY A 305 -5.85 17.04 21.09
C GLY A 305 -6.77 17.38 19.91
N ASN A 306 -6.76 18.63 19.43
CA ASN A 306 -7.61 19.07 18.34
C ASN A 306 -7.08 18.57 16.99
N ILE A 307 -8.00 18.21 16.09
CA ILE A 307 -7.69 17.93 14.69
C ILE A 307 -7.72 19.25 13.89
N GLU A 308 -6.59 19.63 13.31
CA GLU A 308 -6.43 20.90 12.58
C GLU A 308 -6.72 20.76 11.08
N LEU A 309 -6.42 19.58 10.52
CA LEU A 309 -6.69 19.25 9.13
C LEU A 309 -7.11 17.78 9.01
N ARG A 310 -8.00 17.49 8.04
CA ARG A 310 -8.35 16.14 7.62
C ARG A 310 -8.23 16.01 6.10
N ILE A 311 -7.59 14.94 5.66
CA ILE A 311 -7.45 14.55 4.27
C ILE A 311 -8.12 13.18 4.15
N PRO A 312 -9.30 13.06 3.50
CA PRO A 312 -10.07 11.82 3.40
C PRO A 312 -9.45 10.85 2.37
N PHE A 313 -8.18 10.52 2.59
CA PHE A 313 -7.37 9.63 1.78
C PHE A 313 -6.62 8.69 2.73
N GLY A 314 -7.08 7.45 2.80
CA GLY A 314 -6.44 6.39 3.56
C GLY A 314 -5.05 6.10 3.00
N GLY A 315 -4.09 6.01 3.90
CA GLY A 315 -2.69 5.75 3.58
C GLY A 315 -2.09 4.76 4.55
N TYR A 316 -0.90 4.27 4.21
CA TYR A 316 -0.08 3.50 5.15
C TYR A 316 0.94 4.40 5.86
N GLU A 317 1.48 5.39 5.13
CA GLU A 317 2.45 6.37 5.62
C GLU A 317 2.24 7.73 4.93
N ALA A 318 2.60 8.82 5.62
CA ALA A 318 2.61 10.15 5.04
C ALA A 318 3.74 11.04 5.57
N ASP A 319 4.42 11.71 4.64
CA ASP A 319 5.49 12.65 4.92
C ASP A 319 5.00 14.10 4.84
N TYR A 320 5.44 14.93 5.79
CA TYR A 320 5.37 16.39 5.65
C TYR A 320 6.61 16.95 4.93
N ILE A 321 6.39 17.67 3.83
CA ILE A 321 7.45 18.33 3.06
C ILE A 321 7.44 19.83 3.37
N GLU A 322 8.35 20.25 4.26
CA GLU A 322 8.44 21.62 4.77
C GLU A 322 8.65 22.67 3.66
N ASP A 323 9.57 22.40 2.72
CA ASP A 323 9.94 23.33 1.64
C ASP A 323 8.75 23.76 0.76
N THR A 324 7.78 22.86 0.59
CA THR A 324 6.59 23.07 -0.26
C THR A 324 5.30 23.27 0.55
N ASN A 325 5.35 23.11 1.87
CA ASN A 325 4.19 23.03 2.75
C ASN A 325 3.13 22.04 2.23
N THR A 326 3.58 20.81 1.94
CA THR A 326 2.74 19.74 1.40
C THR A 326 2.83 18.48 2.24
N ILE A 327 1.81 17.62 2.10
CA ILE A 327 1.74 16.30 2.71
C ILE A 327 1.74 15.28 1.56
N LEU A 328 2.71 14.38 1.56
CA LEU A 328 2.85 13.30 0.60
C LEU A 328 2.35 12.01 1.24
N VAL A 329 1.33 11.38 0.67
CA VAL A 329 0.67 10.21 1.26
C VAL A 329 0.78 9.01 0.33
N GLY A 330 1.26 7.88 0.87
CA GLY A 330 1.27 6.58 0.22
C GLY A 330 -0.09 5.91 0.32
N GLY A 331 -0.78 5.74 -0.81
CA GLY A 331 -2.12 5.14 -0.83
C GLY A 331 -2.05 3.62 -0.80
N ASP A 332 -2.33 3.10 0.40
CA ASP A 332 -2.28 1.67 0.75
C ASP A 332 -3.01 0.80 -0.28
N THR A 333 -4.32 0.99 -0.46
CA THR A 333 -5.17 0.09 -1.25
C THR A 333 -5.52 0.59 -2.65
N VAL A 334 -5.12 1.81 -2.99
CA VAL A 334 -5.55 2.50 -4.21
C VAL A 334 -4.45 2.55 -5.28
N GLY A 335 -3.23 2.08 -4.95
CA GLY A 335 -2.10 2.04 -5.88
C GLY A 335 -1.64 3.40 -6.35
N LYS A 336 -1.85 4.43 -5.54
CA LYS A 336 -1.53 5.81 -5.84
C LYS A 336 -0.83 6.42 -4.66
N PHE A 337 0.15 7.26 -4.89
CA PHE A 337 0.50 8.27 -3.89
C PHE A 337 -0.02 9.63 -4.33
N LYS A 338 -0.29 10.48 -3.35
CA LYS A 338 -0.88 11.81 -3.57
C LYS A 338 -0.16 12.85 -2.77
N GLU A 339 -0.14 14.06 -3.29
CA GLU A 339 0.39 15.23 -2.59
C GLU A 339 -0.74 16.23 -2.35
N PHE A 340 -0.83 16.71 -1.12
CA PHE A 340 -1.86 17.63 -0.66
C PHE A 340 -1.22 18.90 -0.11
N ASN A 341 -1.88 20.04 -0.28
CA ASN A 341 -1.47 21.26 0.42
C ASN A 341 -1.79 21.14 1.92
N ALA A 342 -0.80 21.40 2.78
CA ALA A 342 -0.92 21.18 4.23
C ALA A 342 -1.82 22.20 4.95
N ASP A 343 -2.21 23.32 4.31
CA ASP A 343 -3.13 24.30 4.93
C ASP A 343 -4.60 23.98 4.58
N SER A 344 -4.84 23.50 3.37
CA SER A 344 -6.20 23.36 2.81
C SER A 344 -6.66 21.92 2.64
N GLY A 345 -5.76 20.94 2.72
CA GLY A 345 -6.03 19.53 2.40
C GLY A 345 -6.37 19.30 0.92
N LYS A 346 -6.16 20.29 0.05
CA LYS A 346 -6.47 20.16 -1.37
C LYS A 346 -5.40 19.33 -2.08
N GLU A 347 -5.84 18.34 -2.85
CA GLU A 347 -4.98 17.55 -3.74
C GLU A 347 -4.27 18.46 -4.77
N LEU A 348 -2.96 18.32 -4.86
CA LEU A 348 -2.08 19.04 -5.79
C LEU A 348 -1.53 18.13 -6.88
N TYR A 349 -1.20 16.90 -6.51
CA TYR A 349 -0.57 15.92 -7.40
C TYR A 349 -1.02 14.51 -7.04
N GLN A 350 -0.98 13.63 -8.04
CA GLN A 350 -1.15 12.19 -7.87
C GLN A 350 -0.27 11.45 -8.87
N TRP A 351 0.22 10.28 -8.45
CA TRP A 351 0.94 9.35 -9.32
C TRP A 351 0.54 7.92 -9.02
N GLY A 352 0.66 7.05 -10.02
CA GLY A 352 0.20 5.67 -9.97
C GLY A 352 -1.25 5.52 -10.43
N GLY A 353 -1.87 4.42 -10.04
CA GLY A 353 -3.14 3.95 -10.60
C GLY A 353 -2.92 3.03 -11.80
N GLY A 354 -4.01 2.45 -12.31
CA GLY A 354 -3.93 1.58 -13.47
C GLY A 354 -5.08 0.59 -13.55
N ILE A 355 -5.30 -0.24 -12.52
CA ILE A 355 -6.32 -1.29 -12.63
C ILE A 355 -7.73 -0.72 -12.57
N GLN A 356 -7.96 0.30 -11.73
CA GLN A 356 -9.29 0.91 -11.60
C GLN A 356 -9.65 1.64 -12.89
N GLU A 357 -8.70 2.40 -13.45
CA GLU A 357 -8.87 3.13 -14.70
C GLU A 357 -9.15 2.16 -15.86
N VAL A 358 -8.41 1.05 -15.93
CA VAL A 358 -8.57 0.05 -16.99
C VAL A 358 -9.86 -0.73 -16.84
N LEU A 359 -10.21 -1.14 -15.63
CA LEU A 359 -11.50 -1.77 -15.34
C LEU A 359 -12.65 -0.82 -15.70
N THR A 360 -12.54 0.46 -15.32
CA THR A 360 -13.53 1.50 -15.64
C THR A 360 -13.67 1.68 -17.14
N ILE A 361 -12.56 1.80 -17.88
CA ILE A 361 -12.57 1.92 -19.35
C ILE A 361 -13.22 0.68 -19.98
N ASN A 362 -12.87 -0.52 -19.53
CA ASN A 362 -13.45 -1.76 -20.03
C ASN A 362 -14.96 -1.83 -19.78
N LEU A 363 -15.41 -1.51 -18.57
CA LEU A 363 -16.84 -1.47 -18.22
C LEU A 363 -17.59 -0.42 -19.06
N ILE A 364 -17.01 0.77 -19.28
CA ILE A 364 -17.60 1.79 -20.16
C ILE A 364 -17.72 1.28 -21.60
N ILE A 365 -16.68 0.63 -22.13
CA ILE A 365 -16.69 0.04 -23.48
C ILE A 365 -17.78 -1.04 -23.59
N ILE A 366 -17.93 -1.87 -22.56
CA ILE A 366 -19.00 -2.89 -22.48
C ILE A 366 -20.36 -2.20 -22.51
N ILE A 367 -20.62 -1.24 -21.61
CA ILE A 367 -21.88 -0.45 -21.57
C ILE A 367 -22.23 0.10 -22.97
N PHE A 368 -21.27 0.73 -23.66
CA PHE A 368 -21.50 1.26 -25.01
C PHE A 368 -21.87 0.18 -26.02
N TYR A 369 -21.25 -1.00 -25.94
CA TYR A 369 -21.59 -2.13 -26.80
C TYR A 369 -22.96 -2.72 -26.47
N GLU A 370 -23.32 -2.82 -25.19
CA GLU A 370 -24.64 -3.28 -24.79
C GLU A 370 -25.76 -2.34 -25.29
N LEU A 371 -25.55 -1.02 -25.18
CA LEU A 371 -26.44 0.00 -25.74
C LEU A 371 -26.54 -0.10 -27.27
N TYR A 372 -25.41 -0.30 -27.96
CA TYR A 372 -25.40 -0.55 -29.41
C TYR A 372 -26.19 -1.82 -29.78
N TRP A 373 -25.94 -2.93 -29.08
CA TRP A 373 -26.61 -4.19 -29.31
C TRP A 373 -28.13 -4.06 -29.11
N PHE A 374 -28.53 -3.35 -28.05
CA PHE A 374 -29.93 -3.11 -27.76
C PHE A 374 -30.63 -2.29 -28.84
N THR A 375 -30.01 -1.18 -29.27
CA THR A 375 -30.57 -0.35 -30.38
C THR A 375 -30.69 -1.18 -31.67
N PHE A 376 -29.70 -2.02 -31.98
CA PHE A 376 -29.75 -2.92 -33.13
C PHE A 376 -30.91 -3.93 -33.05
N VAL A 377 -31.09 -4.60 -31.90
CA VAL A 377 -32.20 -5.55 -31.67
C VAL A 377 -33.56 -4.83 -31.76
N SER A 378 -33.67 -3.64 -31.20
CA SER A 378 -34.89 -2.84 -31.21
C SER A 378 -35.32 -2.40 -32.61
N ILE A 379 -34.37 -2.01 -33.47
CA ILE A 379 -34.60 -1.61 -34.87
C ILE A 379 -34.88 -2.81 -35.79
N THR A 380 -34.41 -4.01 -35.44
CA THR A 380 -34.55 -5.22 -36.29
C THR A 380 -35.78 -6.07 -35.95
N SER A 381 -36.36 -5.90 -34.76
CA SER A 381 -37.62 -6.51 -34.35
C SER A 381 -38.81 -5.98 -35.16
N LYS A 382 -39.43 -6.85 -35.98
CA LYS A 382 -40.41 -6.46 -37.02
C LYS A 382 -41.89 -6.53 -36.65
N THR A 383 -42.29 -7.11 -35.52
CA THR A 383 -43.71 -7.35 -35.24
C THR A 383 -44.11 -6.92 -33.85
N ASN A 384 -45.10 -6.02 -33.76
CA ASN A 384 -45.59 -5.40 -32.52
C ASN A 384 -46.67 -6.25 -31.81
N ASN A 385 -46.47 -7.57 -31.74
CA ASN A 385 -47.34 -8.49 -31.00
C ASN A 385 -46.99 -8.42 -29.49
N ARG A 386 -47.99 -8.60 -28.62
CA ARG A 386 -47.87 -8.73 -27.16
C ARG A 386 -46.70 -9.63 -26.71
N ARG A 387 -46.50 -10.79 -27.34
CA ARG A 387 -45.36 -11.70 -27.04
C ARG A 387 -44.00 -11.04 -27.34
N ASN A 388 -43.89 -10.31 -28.44
CA ASN A 388 -42.66 -9.58 -28.77
C ASN A 388 -42.43 -8.34 -27.91
N ARG A 389 -43.51 -7.68 -27.46
CA ARG A 389 -43.41 -6.61 -26.46
C ARG A 389 -42.84 -7.14 -25.14
N PHE A 390 -43.33 -8.29 -24.67
CA PHE A 390 -42.79 -8.94 -23.47
C PHE A 390 -41.28 -9.23 -23.60
N TRP A 391 -40.85 -9.89 -24.68
CA TRP A 391 -39.42 -10.18 -24.89
C TRP A 391 -38.55 -8.94 -25.07
N LYS A 392 -39.08 -7.85 -25.63
CA LYS A 392 -38.38 -6.56 -25.67
C LYS A 392 -38.19 -5.97 -24.28
N TRP A 393 -39.25 -5.96 -23.47
CA TRP A 393 -39.18 -5.49 -22.09
C TRP A 393 -38.25 -6.33 -21.23
N LEU A 394 -38.30 -7.66 -21.35
CA LEU A 394 -37.39 -8.54 -20.62
C LEU A 394 -35.92 -8.28 -20.98
N LYS A 395 -35.61 -8.12 -22.28
CA LYS A 395 -34.25 -7.76 -22.72
C LYS A 395 -33.82 -6.36 -22.23
N MET A 396 -34.74 -5.41 -22.19
CA MET A 396 -34.48 -4.08 -21.60
C MET A 396 -34.16 -4.18 -20.12
N ILE A 397 -34.93 -4.97 -19.38
CA ILE A 397 -34.72 -5.16 -17.94
C ILE A 397 -33.34 -5.78 -17.72
N ILE A 398 -33.01 -6.88 -18.42
CA ILE A 398 -31.70 -7.52 -18.32
C ILE A 398 -30.57 -6.53 -18.63
N LEU A 399 -30.68 -5.78 -19.72
CA LEU A 399 -29.71 -4.75 -20.10
C LEU A 399 -29.54 -3.69 -19.00
N LEU A 400 -30.64 -3.13 -18.51
CA LEU A 400 -30.59 -2.10 -17.47
C LEU A 400 -30.00 -2.66 -16.17
N THR A 401 -30.26 -3.93 -15.85
CA THR A 401 -29.66 -4.61 -14.69
C THR A 401 -28.15 -4.79 -14.87
N LEU A 402 -27.68 -5.19 -16.06
CA LEU A 402 -26.25 -5.32 -16.36
C LEU A 402 -25.55 -3.96 -16.26
N ILE A 403 -26.04 -2.94 -16.97
CA ILE A 403 -25.51 -1.58 -16.91
C ILE A 403 -25.52 -1.04 -15.47
N ALA A 404 -26.59 -1.28 -14.71
CA ALA A 404 -26.65 -0.87 -13.30
C ALA A 404 -25.58 -1.57 -12.45
N GLY A 405 -25.33 -2.86 -12.69
CA GLY A 405 -24.26 -3.61 -12.03
C GLY A 405 -22.86 -3.09 -12.41
N GLU A 406 -22.64 -2.78 -13.69
CA GLU A 406 -21.37 -2.22 -14.18
C GLU A 406 -21.12 -0.82 -13.62
N LEU A 407 -22.14 0.05 -13.60
CA LEU A 407 -22.06 1.36 -12.95
C LEU A 407 -21.85 1.22 -11.44
N PHE A 408 -22.51 0.26 -10.79
CA PHE A 408 -22.27 -0.02 -9.37
C PHE A 408 -20.81 -0.40 -9.12
N LEU A 409 -20.22 -1.28 -9.93
CA LEU A 409 -18.80 -1.64 -9.83
C LEU A 409 -17.87 -0.43 -10.04
N ILE A 410 -18.17 0.45 -11.01
CA ILE A 410 -17.39 1.67 -11.25
C ILE A 410 -17.44 2.60 -10.03
N PHE A 411 -18.64 2.87 -9.51
CA PHE A 411 -18.83 3.85 -8.42
C PHE A 411 -18.47 3.30 -7.03
N GLN A 412 -18.58 1.99 -6.83
CA GLN A 412 -18.29 1.32 -5.56
C GLN A 412 -16.97 0.57 -5.58
N PHE A 413 -16.11 0.76 -6.59
CA PHE A 413 -14.83 0.07 -6.67
C PHE A 413 -14.03 0.21 -5.38
N LYS A 414 -13.88 1.46 -4.89
CA LYS A 414 -13.18 1.74 -3.63
C LYS A 414 -13.84 1.00 -2.45
N THR A 415 -15.15 1.15 -2.26
CA THR A 415 -15.87 0.49 -1.17
C THR A 415 -15.74 -1.04 -1.21
N ILE A 416 -15.89 -1.65 -2.39
CA ILE A 416 -15.76 -3.10 -2.57
C ILE A 416 -14.32 -3.53 -2.30
N HIS A 417 -13.35 -2.76 -2.80
CA HIS A 417 -11.95 -3.00 -2.56
C HIS A 417 -11.66 -2.95 -1.05
N ASP A 418 -12.01 -1.87 -0.39
CA ASP A 418 -11.75 -1.69 1.05
C ASP A 418 -12.45 -2.78 1.89
N MET A 419 -13.70 -3.13 1.58
CA MET A 419 -14.40 -4.23 2.26
C MET A 419 -13.72 -5.60 2.09
N VAL A 420 -13.13 -5.87 0.93
CA VAL A 420 -12.48 -7.15 0.64
C VAL A 420 -11.06 -7.20 1.22
N PHE A 421 -10.36 -6.07 1.21
CA PHE A 421 -8.93 -6.03 1.48
C PHE A 421 -8.58 -5.47 2.87
N VAL A 422 -9.26 -4.44 3.39
CA VAL A 422 -8.96 -3.87 4.72
C VAL A 422 -9.28 -4.87 5.84
N GLN A 423 -10.39 -5.62 5.73
CA GLN A 423 -10.77 -6.65 6.72
C GLN A 423 -9.86 -7.88 6.76
N ALA A 424 -8.92 -7.99 5.82
CA ALA A 424 -8.05 -9.16 5.71
C ALA A 424 -6.56 -8.82 5.84
N ILE A 425 -6.23 -7.54 6.04
CA ILE A 425 -4.88 -7.02 6.30
C ILE A 425 -4.71 -6.69 7.80
N CYS A 426 -5.81 -6.32 8.47
CA CYS A 426 -5.96 -6.32 9.92
C CYS A 426 -6.44 -7.70 10.40
#